data_AF-A0A5A7UQR6-F1
#
_entry.id   AF-A0A5A7UQR6-F1
#
_cell.length_a   1.000
_cell.length_b   1.000
_cell.length_c   1.000
_cell.angle_alpha   90.00
_cell.angle_beta   90.00
_cell.angle_gamma   90.00
#
_symmetry.space_group_name_H-M   'P 1'
#
loop_
_entity.id
_entity.type
_entity.pdbx_description
1 polymer ?
#
loop_
_entity_poly.entity_id
_entity_poly.type
_entity_poly.pdbx_seq_one_letter_code
_entity_poly.pdbx_strand_id
1 'polypeptide(L)'
;MEDETVLKMDEILKSVLITLDPRIDDYFLILTPFFSRQRNRANLVRKKQVEFVLELINRRRQALENPGSDSDAMLFSYLDTLFNFKIDGRGDGGNSLATDEELVTLCSEFLNGGTDTTETMIEWEMTELIVNEEVQRKIVEEIKKMVGERKVEVYIK
;
A
#
# COMPACT_ATOMS: atom_id res chain seq x y z
N MET A 1 -12.26 -9.15 -6.69
CA MET A 1 -11.23 -9.57 -5.69
C MET A 1 -11.93 -10.21 -4.50
N GLU A 2 -11.50 -11.39 -4.04
CA GLU A 2 -12.12 -12.07 -2.89
C GLU A 2 -11.74 -11.38 -1.57
N ASP A 3 -12.71 -11.14 -0.68
CA ASP A 3 -12.51 -10.47 0.63
C ASP A 3 -11.39 -11.11 1.46
N GLU A 4 -11.20 -12.43 1.33
CA GLU A 4 -10.11 -13.16 1.99
C GLU A 4 -8.72 -12.67 1.56
N THR A 5 -8.54 -12.32 0.28
CA THR A 5 -7.27 -11.81 -0.24
C THR A 5 -6.94 -10.44 0.36
N VAL A 6 -7.95 -9.58 0.52
CA VAL A 6 -7.79 -8.25 1.11
C VAL A 6 -7.41 -8.36 2.59
N LEU A 7 -8.13 -9.20 3.35
CA LEU A 7 -7.84 -9.43 4.77
C LEU A 7 -6.43 -10.02 4.97
N LYS A 8 -6.01 -10.94 4.10
CA LYS A 8 -4.67 -11.52 4.17
C LYS A 8 -3.59 -10.50 3.81
N MET A 9 -3.86 -9.59 2.87
CA MET A 9 -2.95 -8.48 2.56
C MET A 9 -2.78 -7.58 3.77
N ASP A 10 -3.88 -7.18 4.42
CA ASP A 10 -3.87 -6.38 5.65
C ASP A 10 -3.06 -7.06 6.77
N GLU A 11 -3.27 -8.34 7.03
CA GLU A 11 -2.52 -9.10 8.04
C GLU A 11 -1.01 -9.08 7.77
N ILE A 12 -0.62 -9.31 6.51
CA ILE A 12 0.79 -9.33 6.09
C ILE A 12 1.40 -7.93 6.24
N LEU A 13 0.72 -6.89 5.76
CA LEU A 13 1.16 -5.51 5.85
C LEU A 13 1.34 -5.06 7.31
N LYS A 14 0.38 -5.36 8.19
CA LYS A 14 0.49 -5.12 9.64
C LYS A 14 1.67 -5.88 10.26
N SER A 15 1.87 -7.14 9.87
CA SER A 15 3.00 -7.93 10.37
C SER A 15 4.36 -7.34 10.00
N VAL A 16 4.45 -6.71 8.82
CA VAL A 16 5.64 -5.97 8.36
C VAL A 16 5.86 -4.73 9.21
N LEU A 17 4.83 -3.91 9.43
CA LEU A 17 4.92 -2.70 10.26
C LEU A 17 5.38 -3.02 11.69
N ILE A 18 4.74 -3.97 12.38
CA ILE A 18 5.10 -4.39 13.74
C ILE A 18 6.55 -4.90 13.82
N THR A 19 7.03 -5.52 12.74
CA THR A 19 8.39 -6.03 12.68
C THR A 19 9.43 -4.93 12.53
N LEU A 20 9.05 -3.80 11.93
CA LEU A 20 9.88 -2.63 11.68
C LEU A 20 9.80 -1.57 12.79
N ASP A 21 9.00 -1.81 13.85
CA ASP A 21 8.93 -0.93 15.01
C ASP A 21 10.34 -0.63 15.54
N PRO A 22 10.65 0.64 15.89
CA PRO A 22 11.98 1.01 16.36
C PRO A 22 12.42 0.20 17.59
N ARG A 23 13.63 -0.35 17.53
CA ARG A 23 14.22 -1.15 18.61
C ARG A 23 15.47 -0.47 19.15
N ILE A 24 15.85 -0.86 20.37
CA ILE A 24 17.03 -0.32 21.03
C ILE A 24 18.33 -0.61 20.24
N ASP A 25 18.41 -1.73 19.51
CA ASP A 25 19.58 -2.07 18.69
C ASP A 25 19.70 -1.25 17.41
N ASP A 26 18.63 -0.58 16.97
CA ASP A 26 18.66 0.33 15.82
C ASP A 26 19.36 1.66 16.18
N TYR A 27 19.33 2.05 17.47
CA TYR A 27 20.04 3.23 17.99
C TYR A 27 21.44 2.89 18.53
N PHE A 28 21.63 1.67 19.06
CA PHE A 28 22.88 1.24 19.67
C PHE A 28 23.43 -0.03 19.00
N LEU A 29 24.32 0.15 18.02
CA LEU A 29 24.89 -0.95 17.22
C LEU A 29 25.60 -2.03 18.05
N ILE A 30 26.09 -1.71 19.26
CA ILE A 30 26.71 -2.69 20.16
C ILE A 30 25.69 -3.73 20.66
N LEU A 31 24.40 -3.40 20.66
CA LEU A 31 23.33 -4.30 21.10
C LEU A 31 22.88 -5.26 19.99
N THR A 32 23.17 -4.96 18.72
CA THR A 32 22.74 -5.74 17.56
C THR A 32 22.93 -7.27 17.67
N PRO A 33 24.06 -7.80 18.20
CA PRO A 33 24.24 -9.25 18.34
C PRO A 33 23.21 -9.94 19.26
N PHE A 34 22.61 -9.22 20.22
CA PHE A 34 21.63 -9.76 21.16
C PHE A 34 20.22 -9.89 20.56
N PHE A 35 19.96 -9.29 19.39
CA PHE A 35 18.64 -9.22 18.75
C PHE A 35 18.50 -10.16 17.54
N SER A 36 19.27 -11.26 17.51
CA SER A 36 19.26 -12.24 16.42
C SER A 36 17.89 -12.91 16.21
N ARG A 37 17.12 -13.11 17.29
CA ARG A 37 15.75 -13.65 17.23
C ARG A 37 14.80 -12.72 16.47
N GLN A 38 14.88 -11.41 16.73
CA GLN A 38 14.07 -10.39 16.09
C GLN A 38 14.43 -10.28 14.61
N ARG A 39 15.72 -10.33 14.28
CA ARG A 39 16.18 -10.38 12.88
C ARG A 39 15.67 -11.62 12.14
N ASN A 40 15.70 -12.78 12.78
CA ASN A 40 15.16 -14.02 12.20
C ASN A 40 13.64 -13.92 11.98
N ARG A 41 12.90 -13.31 12.92
CA ARG A 41 11.48 -13.01 12.76
C ARG A 41 11.24 -12.06 11.58
N ALA A 42 12.04 -11.01 11.45
CA ALA A 42 11.93 -10.08 10.34
C ALA A 42 12.16 -10.74 8.98
N ASN A 43 13.17 -11.60 8.89
CA ASN A 43 13.42 -12.41 7.69
C ASN A 43 12.25 -13.35 7.37
N LEU A 44 11.60 -13.93 8.38
CA LEU A 44 10.43 -14.80 8.17
C LEU A 44 9.22 -14.01 7.65
N VAL A 45 8.95 -12.84 8.24
CA VAL A 45 7.88 -11.95 7.78
C VAL A 45 8.14 -11.50 6.35
N ARG A 46 9.38 -11.10 6.04
CA ARG A 46 9.78 -10.73 4.68
C ARG A 46 9.55 -11.85 3.67
N LYS A 47 9.88 -13.09 4.01
CA LYS A 47 9.61 -14.25 3.14
C LYS A 47 8.12 -14.43 2.85
N LYS A 48 7.28 -14.37 3.89
CA LYS A 48 5.81 -14.47 3.75
C LYS A 48 5.24 -13.34 2.90
N GLN A 49 5.72 -12.12 3.11
CA GLN A 49 5.34 -10.95 2.33
C GLN A 49 5.68 -11.14 0.85
N VAL A 50 6.92 -11.55 0.54
CA VAL A 50 7.35 -11.78 -0.85
C VAL A 50 6.52 -12.87 -1.49
N GLU A 51 6.33 -14.01 -0.83
CA GLU A 51 5.56 -15.13 -1.36
C GLU A 51 4.13 -14.73 -1.73
N PHE A 52 3.43 -14.05 -0.82
CA PHE A 52 2.04 -13.65 -1.03
C PHE A 52 1.88 -12.53 -2.06
N VAL A 53 2.64 -11.44 -1.93
CA VAL A 53 2.50 -10.28 -2.81
C VAL A 53 2.95 -10.62 -4.23
N LEU A 54 3.97 -11.46 -4.38
CA LEU A 54 4.43 -11.91 -5.70
C LEU A 54 3.34 -12.72 -6.44
N GLU A 55 2.51 -13.47 -5.73
CA GLU A 55 1.35 -14.14 -6.32
C GLU A 55 0.40 -13.13 -6.98
N LEU A 56 0.08 -12.03 -6.30
CA LEU A 56 -0.77 -10.96 -6.82
C LEU A 56 -0.14 -10.24 -8.01
N ILE A 57 1.18 -9.99 -7.94
CA ILE A 57 1.95 -9.40 -9.04
C ILE A 57 1.89 -10.31 -10.28
N ASN A 58 2.09 -11.61 -10.11
CA ASN A 58 2.07 -12.58 -11.21
C ASN A 58 0.67 -12.73 -11.83
N ARG A 59 -0.40 -12.69 -11.02
CA ARG A 59 -1.78 -12.62 -11.54
C ARG A 59 -1.96 -11.41 -12.45
N ARG A 60 -1.47 -10.23 -12.05
CA ARG A 60 -1.53 -9.02 -12.89
C ARG A 60 -0.70 -9.16 -14.18
N ARG A 61 0.50 -9.75 -14.12
CA ARG A 61 1.32 -10.02 -15.33
C ARG A 61 0.57 -10.89 -16.34
N GLN A 62 -0.05 -11.98 -15.88
CA GLN A 62 -0.80 -12.90 -16.73
C GLN A 62 -2.01 -12.22 -17.39
N ALA A 63 -2.71 -11.33 -16.65
CA ALA A 63 -3.82 -10.56 -17.19
C ALA A 63 -3.39 -9.58 -18.30
N LEU A 64 -2.18 -9.02 -18.21
CA LEU A 64 -1.61 -8.15 -19.25
C LEU A 64 -1.16 -8.95 -20.49
N GLU A 65 -0.59 -10.14 -20.30
CA GLU A 65 -0.17 -11.02 -21.40
C GLU A 65 -1.37 -11.59 -22.18
N ASN A 66 -2.49 -11.85 -21.50
CA ASN A 66 -3.71 -12.37 -22.09
C ASN A 66 -4.91 -11.43 -21.83
N PRO A 67 -5.02 -10.31 -22.56
CA PRO A 67 -6.13 -9.37 -22.41
C PRO A 67 -7.49 -10.06 -22.59
N GLY A 68 -8.38 -9.91 -21.61
CA GLY A 68 -9.72 -10.53 -21.61
C GLY A 68 -9.82 -11.91 -20.96
N SER A 69 -8.71 -12.45 -20.43
CA SER A 69 -8.72 -13.67 -19.60
C SER A 69 -9.37 -13.47 -18.23
N ASP A 70 -9.37 -12.23 -17.74
CA ASP A 70 -10.01 -11.80 -16.49
C ASP A 70 -10.94 -10.62 -16.79
N SER A 71 -12.24 -10.84 -16.64
CA SER A 71 -13.27 -9.83 -16.87
C SER A 71 -13.40 -8.83 -15.71
N ASP A 72 -12.86 -9.15 -14.53
CA ASP A 72 -12.82 -8.27 -13.35
C ASP A 72 -11.49 -7.49 -13.28
N ALA A 73 -10.54 -7.75 -14.19
CA ALA A 73 -9.28 -7.05 -14.22
C ALA A 73 -9.46 -5.55 -14.47
N MET A 74 -8.90 -4.73 -13.58
CA MET A 74 -8.86 -3.28 -13.76
C MET A 74 -8.15 -2.90 -15.07
N LEU A 75 -8.69 -1.88 -15.76
CA LEU A 75 -8.08 -1.33 -16.99
C LEU A 75 -6.65 -0.84 -16.77
N PHE A 76 -6.35 -0.33 -15.57
CA PHE A 76 -5.04 0.18 -15.20
C PHE A 76 -4.75 -0.14 -13.73
N SER A 77 -3.50 -0.51 -13.45
CA SER A 77 -2.97 -0.70 -12.10
C SER A 77 -1.65 0.05 -11.94
N TYR A 78 -1.37 0.52 -10.72
CA TYR A 78 -0.04 1.02 -10.35
C TYR A 78 1.08 0.05 -10.75
N LEU A 79 0.85 -1.26 -10.60
CA LEU A 79 1.78 -2.32 -11.01
C LEU A 79 2.21 -2.25 -12.47
N ASP A 80 1.32 -1.81 -13.36
CA ASP A 80 1.60 -1.73 -14.80
C ASP A 80 2.73 -0.73 -15.09
N THR A 81 2.81 0.33 -14.28
CA THR A 81 3.88 1.32 -14.35
C THR A 81 5.21 0.76 -13.85
N LEU A 82 5.15 -0.12 -12.84
CA LEU A 82 6.34 -0.69 -12.20
C LEU A 82 7.02 -1.76 -13.07
N PHE A 83 6.28 -2.48 -13.91
CA PHE A 83 6.89 -3.50 -14.78
C PHE A 83 7.89 -2.93 -15.79
N ASN A 84 7.69 -1.68 -16.21
CA ASN A 84 8.60 -0.98 -17.12
C ASN A 84 9.52 0.02 -16.40
N PHE A 85 9.49 0.04 -15.06
CA PHE A 85 10.30 0.94 -14.26
C PHE A 85 11.77 0.53 -14.34
N LYS A 86 12.62 1.46 -14.79
CA LYS A 86 14.06 1.29 -14.88
C LYS A 86 14.73 2.03 -13.73
N ILE A 87 15.65 1.35 -13.06
CA ILE A 87 16.46 1.92 -11.99
C ILE A 87 17.75 2.44 -12.61
N ASP A 88 17.90 3.76 -12.59
CA ASP A 88 19.09 4.44 -13.10
C ASP A 88 20.33 4.02 -12.29
N GLY A 89 21.43 3.75 -13.00
CA GLY A 89 22.73 3.46 -12.38
C GLY A 89 22.95 2.02 -11.90
N ARG A 90 22.04 1.08 -12.23
CA ARG A 90 22.21 -0.36 -11.94
C ARG A 90 22.44 -1.18 -13.22
N GLY A 91 23.51 -1.99 -13.23
CA GLY A 91 23.90 -2.88 -14.33
C GLY A 91 24.81 -2.23 -15.39
N ASP A 92 25.40 -3.05 -16.28
CA ASP A 92 26.41 -2.66 -17.29
C ASP A 92 25.92 -1.66 -18.38
N GLY A 93 24.68 -1.18 -18.30
CA GLY A 93 24.10 -0.18 -19.19
C GLY A 93 23.29 0.91 -18.49
N GLY A 94 23.39 1.01 -17.16
CA GLY A 94 22.76 2.08 -16.36
C GLY A 94 21.23 2.04 -16.27
N ASN A 95 20.58 0.94 -16.69
CA ASN A 95 19.13 0.80 -16.73
C ASN A 95 18.72 -0.68 -16.53
N SER A 96 18.46 -1.10 -15.29
CA SER A 96 17.88 -2.43 -14.99
C SER A 96 16.42 -2.31 -14.56
N LEU A 97 15.58 -3.25 -15.00
CA LEU A 97 14.21 -3.37 -14.48
C LEU A 97 14.20 -3.74 -13.00
N ALA A 98 13.12 -3.36 -12.30
CA ALA A 98 12.91 -3.78 -10.92
C ALA A 98 12.79 -5.31 -10.81
N THR A 99 13.49 -5.89 -9.83
CA THR A 99 13.37 -7.29 -9.47
C THR A 99 12.03 -7.59 -8.81
N ASP A 100 11.61 -8.85 -8.76
CA ASP A 100 10.37 -9.25 -8.07
C ASP A 100 10.33 -8.80 -6.61
N GLU A 101 11.45 -8.88 -5.89
CA GLU A 101 11.54 -8.42 -4.50
C GLU A 101 11.37 -6.90 -4.38
N GLU A 102 11.85 -6.14 -5.35
CA GLU A 102 11.70 -4.68 -5.40
C GLU A 102 10.27 -4.28 -5.76
N LEU A 103 9.64 -4.98 -6.71
CA LEU A 103 8.23 -4.79 -7.02
C LEU A 103 7.34 -5.05 -5.80
N VAL A 104 7.59 -6.14 -5.07
CA VAL A 104 6.91 -6.42 -3.79
C VAL A 104 7.11 -5.26 -2.80
N THR A 105 8.34 -4.74 -2.71
CA THR A 105 8.68 -3.66 -1.78
C THR A 105 7.96 -2.37 -2.14
N LEU A 106 8.00 -1.95 -3.41
CA LEU A 106 7.33 -0.73 -3.90
C LEU A 106 5.81 -0.79 -3.69
N CYS A 107 5.19 -1.94 -3.98
CA CYS A 107 3.76 -2.12 -3.72
C CYS A 107 3.43 -2.10 -2.23
N SER A 108 4.25 -2.74 -1.40
CA SER A 108 4.02 -2.78 0.04
C SER A 108 4.23 -1.42 0.70
N GLU A 109 5.21 -0.64 0.24
CA GLU A 109 5.46 0.72 0.72
C GLU A 109 4.28 1.65 0.42
N PHE A 110 3.76 1.59 -0.82
CA PHE A 110 2.60 2.37 -1.22
C PHE A 110 1.37 2.05 -0.36
N LEU A 111 1.10 0.77 -0.11
CA LEU A 111 -0.06 0.36 0.69
C LEU A 111 0.11 0.66 2.18
N ASN A 112 1.26 0.30 2.78
CA ASN A 112 1.55 0.58 4.19
C ASN A 112 1.52 2.09 4.49
N GLY A 113 2.15 2.90 3.63
CA GLY A 113 2.22 4.33 3.83
C GLY A 113 0.88 5.04 3.61
N GLY A 114 0.03 4.49 2.74
CA GLY A 114 -1.23 5.10 2.33
C GLY A 114 -2.44 4.71 3.18
N THR A 115 -2.52 3.47 3.67
CA THR A 115 -3.74 2.97 4.33
C THR A 115 -3.94 3.55 5.73
N ASP A 116 -3.06 3.24 6.69
CA ASP A 116 -3.25 3.63 8.10
C ASP A 116 -3.27 5.15 8.28
N THR A 117 -2.46 5.88 7.51
CA THR A 117 -2.36 7.34 7.59
C THR A 117 -3.63 8.03 7.05
N THR A 118 -4.18 7.55 5.93
CA THR A 118 -5.40 8.11 5.34
C THR A 118 -6.61 7.73 6.18
N GLU A 119 -6.67 6.51 6.70
CA GLU A 119 -7.74 6.08 7.62
C GLU A 119 -7.76 6.96 8.87
N THR A 120 -6.60 7.12 9.52
CA THR A 120 -6.47 7.99 10.70
C THR A 120 -6.85 9.43 10.38
N MET A 121 -6.41 9.96 9.23
CA MET A 121 -6.75 11.32 8.80
C MET A 121 -8.27 11.48 8.65
N ILE A 122 -8.95 10.56 7.97
CA ILE A 122 -10.41 10.60 7.77
C ILE A 122 -11.14 10.48 9.11
N GLU A 123 -10.68 9.60 10.01
CA GLU A 123 -11.27 9.43 11.34
C GLU A 123 -11.21 10.75 12.14
N TRP A 124 -10.05 11.39 12.18
CA TRP A 124 -9.87 12.68 12.87
C TRP A 124 -10.61 13.82 12.17
N GLU A 125 -10.60 13.87 10.84
CA GLU A 125 -11.36 14.86 10.07
C GLU A 125 -12.85 14.77 10.39
N MET A 126 -13.43 13.57 10.31
CA MET A 126 -14.84 13.35 10.65
C MET A 126 -15.15 13.70 12.11
N THR A 127 -14.24 13.38 13.03
CA THR A 127 -14.37 13.76 14.44
C THR A 127 -14.42 15.27 14.61
N GLU A 128 -13.50 16.01 13.98
CA GLU A 128 -13.48 17.47 14.03
C GLU A 128 -14.73 18.10 13.39
N LEU A 129 -15.26 17.52 12.30
CA LEU A 129 -16.51 17.97 11.68
C LEU A 129 -17.73 17.76 12.58
N ILE A 130 -17.78 16.65 13.33
CA ILE A 130 -18.87 16.36 14.27
C ILE A 130 -18.83 17.31 15.47
N VAL A 131 -17.63 17.59 15.98
CA VAL A 131 -17.45 18.46 17.17
C VAL A 131 -17.62 19.94 16.83
N ASN A 132 -17.25 20.37 15.62
CA ASN A 132 -17.26 21.77 15.20
C ASN A 132 -18.32 22.04 14.11
N GLU A 133 -19.59 22.13 14.50
CA GLU A 133 -20.72 22.33 13.59
C GLU A 133 -20.56 23.57 12.67
N GLU A 134 -19.92 24.64 13.15
CA GLU A 134 -19.69 25.84 12.32
C GLU A 134 -18.74 25.57 11.16
N VAL A 135 -17.68 24.79 11.39
CA VAL A 135 -16.70 24.40 10.37
C VAL A 135 -17.38 23.48 9.35
N GLN A 136 -18.14 22.49 9.83
CA GLN A 136 -18.91 21.59 8.98
C GLN A 136 -19.88 22.36 8.07
N ARG A 137 -20.66 23.30 8.63
CA ARG A 137 -21.59 24.14 7.85
C ARG A 137 -20.87 24.92 6.76
N LYS A 138 -19.72 25.52 7.09
CA LYS A 138 -18.92 26.29 6.12
C LYS A 138 -18.43 25.40 4.97
N ILE A 139 -17.91 24.21 5.25
CA ILE A 139 -17.45 23.27 4.21
C ILE A 139 -18.60 22.85 3.31
N VAL A 140 -19.78 22.54 3.88
CA VAL A 140 -20.98 22.21 3.10
C VAL A 140 -21.40 23.37 2.19
N GLU A 141 -21.39 24.61 2.69
CA GLU A 141 -21.67 25.80 1.90
C GLU A 141 -20.66 26.01 0.76
N GLU A 142 -19.37 25.81 1.02
CA GLU A 142 -18.31 25.90 0.00
C GLU A 142 -18.49 24.85 -1.10
N ILE A 143 -18.78 23.59 -0.73
CA ILE A 143 -19.07 22.52 -1.69
C ILE A 143 -20.30 22.89 -2.54
N LYS A 144 -21.40 23.33 -1.91
CA LYS A 144 -22.63 23.75 -2.62
C LYS A 144 -22.37 24.91 -3.57
N LYS A 145 -21.55 25.88 -3.17
CA LYS A 145 -21.18 27.03 -4.01
C LYS A 145 -20.40 26.59 -5.26
N MET A 146 -19.50 25.63 -5.13
CA MET A 146 -18.66 25.17 -6.24
C MET A 146 -19.35 24.16 -7.16
N VAL A 147 -20.12 23.25 -6.58
CA VAL A 147 -20.69 22.08 -7.28
C VAL A 147 -22.17 22.30 -7.62
N GLY A 148 -22.84 23.26 -7.00
CA GLY A 148 -24.28 23.49 -7.10
C GLY A 148 -25.08 22.48 -6.28
N GLU A 149 -26.36 22.30 -6.61
CA GLU A 149 -27.25 21.29 -5.99
C GLU A 149 -27.16 19.92 -6.69
N ARG A 150 -26.08 19.66 -7.44
CA ARG A 150 -25.89 18.36 -8.08
C ARG A 150 -25.84 17.29 -7.00
N LYS A 151 -26.78 16.35 -7.04
CA LYS A 151 -26.72 15.16 -6.20
C LYS A 151 -25.49 14.36 -6.61
N VAL A 152 -24.62 14.07 -5.66
CA VAL A 152 -23.57 13.08 -5.85
C VAL A 152 -24.27 11.73 -5.89
N GLU A 153 -24.33 11.11 -7.07
CA GLU A 153 -24.75 9.71 -7.17
C GLU A 153 -23.68 8.87 -6.48
N VAL A 154 -23.99 8.39 -5.27
CA VAL A 154 -23.12 7.47 -4.56
C VAL A 154 -23.28 6.11 -5.21
N TYR A 155 -22.40 5.79 -6.16
CA TYR A 155 -22.27 4.45 -6.69
C TYR A 155 -21.55 3.59 -5.66
N ILE A 156 -22.31 3.04 -4.71
CA ILE A 156 -21.83 1.90 -3.91
C ILE A 156 -22.04 0.67 -4.81
N LYS A 157 -20.95 0.19 -5.42
CA LYS A 157 -20.90 -1.15 -6.00
C LYS A 157 -20.59 -2.16 -4.92
#